data_AF-A0A925LSW1-F1
#
_entry.id   AF-A0A925LSW1-F1
#
_cell.length_a   1.000
_cell.length_b   1.000
_cell.length_c   1.000
_cell.angle_alpha   90.00
_cell.angle_beta   90.00
_cell.angle_gamma   90.00
#
_symmetry.space_group_name_H-M   'P 1'
#
loop_
_entity.id
_entity.type
_entity.pdbx_description
1 polymer ?
#
loop_
_entity_poly.entity_id
_entity_poly.type
_entity_poly.pdbx_seq_one_letter_code
_entity_poly.pdbx_strand_id
1 'polypeptide(L)'
;MIPGPAPLFVGSLSVGARTTDLMTLVSSPIRNDLHVWAYIKGVLDALLAGSTDYHSLRPDIWVANHPDHIRTYRKDERRDRADRKQRTREERRNAKG
;
A
#
# COMPACT_ATOMS: atom_id res chain seq x y z
N MET A 1 23.16 8.40 21.58
CA MET A 1 21.97 8.43 20.71
C MET A 1 22.41 7.97 19.34
N ILE A 2 22.17 6.69 19.00
CA ILE A 2 22.57 6.10 17.72
C ILE A 2 21.46 6.42 16.72
N PRO A 3 21.72 7.16 15.63
CA PRO A 3 20.71 7.40 14.61
C PRO A 3 20.36 6.08 13.90
N GLY A 4 19.08 5.76 13.83
CA GLY A 4 18.57 4.58 13.10
C GLY A 4 18.87 4.66 11.59
N PRO A 5 18.79 3.53 10.86
CA PRO A 5 19.18 3.48 9.46
C PRO A 5 18.28 4.38 8.62
N ALA A 6 18.86 5.43 8.04
CA ALA A 6 18.20 6.27 7.06
C ALA A 6 17.84 5.42 5.83
N PRO A 7 16.65 5.59 5.23
CA PRO A 7 16.33 4.93 3.97
C PRO A 7 17.34 5.34 2.90
N LEU A 8 17.84 4.34 2.17
CA LEU A 8 18.86 4.45 1.13
C LEU A 8 18.51 5.55 0.10
N PHE A 9 19.23 6.67 0.15
CA PHE A 9 19.27 7.65 -0.93
C PHE A 9 20.13 7.11 -2.06
N VAL A 10 19.50 6.48 -3.05
CA VAL A 10 20.15 6.23 -4.34
C VAL A 10 19.93 7.47 -5.21
N GLY A 11 20.89 8.39 -5.24
CA GLY A 11 21.13 9.32 -6.37
C GLY A 11 20.71 10.79 -6.25
N SER A 12 19.74 11.21 -5.43
CA SER A 12 19.40 12.64 -5.21
C SER A 12 18.29 12.80 -4.16
N LEU A 13 18.30 13.91 -3.40
CA LEU A 13 17.20 14.27 -2.49
C LEU A 13 15.85 14.38 -3.22
N SER A 14 15.85 14.95 -4.43
CA SER A 14 14.64 15.07 -5.26
C SER A 14 14.13 13.73 -5.79
N VAL A 15 15.03 12.77 -6.02
CA VAL A 15 14.68 11.40 -6.42
C VAL A 15 14.11 10.63 -5.23
N GLY A 16 14.65 10.83 -4.03
CA GLY A 16 14.12 10.26 -2.79
C GLY A 16 12.70 10.72 -2.46
N ALA A 17 12.42 12.02 -2.63
CA ALA A 17 11.08 12.57 -2.44
C ALA A 17 10.05 11.95 -3.42
N ARG A 18 10.34 11.96 -4.72
CA ARG A 18 9.46 11.36 -5.74
C ARG A 18 9.24 9.86 -5.53
N THR A 19 10.27 9.14 -5.10
CA THR A 19 10.17 7.71 -4.78
C THR A 19 9.28 7.48 -3.56
N THR A 20 9.36 8.36 -2.55
CA THR A 20 8.51 8.32 -1.35
C THR A 20 7.04 8.60 -1.72
N ASP A 21 6.80 9.58 -2.57
CA ASP A 21 5.46 9.90 -3.06
C ASP A 21 4.87 8.75 -3.86
N LEU A 22 5.65 8.14 -4.76
CA LEU A 22 5.25 6.96 -5.52
C LEU A 22 4.96 5.77 -4.60
N MET A 23 5.81 5.49 -3.61
CA MET A 23 5.59 4.43 -2.63
C MET A 23 4.34 4.68 -1.78
N THR A 24 4.06 5.94 -1.46
CA THR A 24 2.84 6.36 -0.76
C THR A 24 1.61 6.13 -1.64
N LEU A 25 1.68 6.51 -2.92
CA LEU A 25 0.62 6.29 -3.90
C LEU A 25 0.36 4.80 -4.14
N VAL A 26 1.40 3.96 -4.16
CA VAL A 26 1.32 2.50 -4.35
C VAL A 26 0.80 1.79 -3.09
N SER A 27 1.12 2.30 -1.90
CA SER A 27 0.71 1.70 -0.63
C SER A 27 -0.71 2.08 -0.18
N SER A 28 -1.23 3.22 -0.64
CA SER A 28 -2.60 3.66 -0.32
C SER A 28 -3.71 2.72 -0.83
N PRO A 29 -3.62 2.15 -2.05
CA PRO A 29 -4.54 1.12 -2.55
C PRO A 29 -4.53 -0.16 -1.71
N ILE A 30 -3.36 -0.55 -1.20
CA ILE A 30 -3.21 -1.74 -0.34
C ILE A 30 -4.03 -1.57 0.96
N ARG A 31 -4.13 -0.35 1.48
CA ARG A 31 -4.93 -0.04 2.68
C ARG A 31 -6.43 -0.10 2.41
N ASN A 32 -6.85 0.09 1.16
CA ASN A 32 -8.25 0.08 0.71
C ASN A 32 -8.63 -1.24 -0.02
N ASP A 33 -7.84 -2.30 0.13
CA ASP A 33 -8.05 -3.61 -0.50
C ASP A 33 -8.18 -3.59 -2.04
N LEU A 34 -7.63 -2.55 -2.67
CA LEU A 34 -7.67 -2.37 -4.11
C LEU A 34 -6.60 -3.20 -4.83
N HIS A 35 -6.92 -3.58 -6.07
CA HIS A 35 -5.93 -4.07 -7.01
C HIS A 35 -4.99 -2.92 -7.41
N VAL A 36 -3.78 -2.89 -6.81
CA VAL A 36 -2.77 -1.82 -6.97
C VAL A 36 -2.56 -1.43 -8.44
N TRP A 37 -2.37 -2.39 -9.34
CA TRP A 37 -2.17 -2.12 -10.76
C TRP A 37 -3.40 -1.48 -11.41
N ALA A 38 -4.61 -1.88 -11.04
CA ALA A 38 -5.84 -1.36 -11.64
C ALA A 38 -6.08 0.08 -11.20
N TYR A 39 -5.83 0.38 -9.92
CA TYR A 39 -5.88 1.74 -9.40
C TYR A 39 -4.84 2.64 -10.08
N ILE A 40 -3.57 2.23 -10.14
CA ILE A 40 -2.52 3.05 -10.76
C ILE A 40 -2.83 3.30 -12.24
N LYS A 41 -3.25 2.26 -12.98
CA LYS A 41 -3.65 2.40 -14.37
C LYS A 41 -4.83 3.37 -14.51
N GLY A 42 -5.89 3.21 -13.72
CA GLY A 42 -7.07 4.06 -13.78
C GLY A 42 -6.79 5.52 -13.46
N VAL A 43 -5.93 5.78 -12.47
CA VAL A 43 -5.48 7.15 -12.15
C VAL A 43 -4.66 7.75 -13.29
N LEU A 44 -3.70 7.00 -13.86
CA LEU A 44 -2.90 7.49 -14.98
C LEU A 44 -3.74 7.74 -16.22
N ASP A 45 -4.67 6.85 -16.55
CA ASP A 45 -5.59 7.02 -17.69
C ASP A 45 -6.45 8.28 -17.52
N ALA A 46 -6.98 8.53 -16.32
CA ALA A 46 -7.77 9.73 -16.03
C ALA A 46 -6.94 11.03 -16.14
N LEU A 47 -5.71 11.02 -15.63
CA LEU A 47 -4.80 12.16 -15.75
C LEU A 47 -4.39 12.41 -17.20
N LEU A 48 -4.12 11.35 -17.97
CA LEU A 48 -3.81 11.44 -19.40
C LEU A 48 -5.00 11.93 -20.23
N ALA A 49 -6.22 11.60 -19.81
CA ALA A 49 -7.45 12.14 -20.39
C ALA A 49 -7.71 13.61 -20.03
N GLY A 50 -6.85 14.23 -19.20
CA GLY A 50 -6.97 15.63 -18.79
C GLY A 50 -7.89 15.86 -17.60
N SER A 51 -8.25 14.80 -16.85
CA SER A 51 -9.04 14.96 -15.63
C SER A 51 -8.25 15.72 -14.57
N THR A 52 -8.86 16.79 -14.05
CA THR A 52 -8.36 17.57 -12.92
C THR A 52 -9.14 17.28 -11.64
N ASP A 53 -10.10 16.36 -11.68
CA ASP A 53 -10.82 15.91 -10.50
C ASP A 53 -10.00 14.89 -9.70
N TYR A 54 -8.99 15.41 -9.01
CA TYR A 54 -8.12 14.61 -8.14
C TYR A 54 -8.88 14.01 -6.94
N HIS A 55 -10.01 14.58 -6.57
CA HIS A 55 -10.79 14.10 -5.44
C HIS A 55 -11.40 12.73 -5.75
N SER A 56 -11.99 12.57 -6.94
CA SER A 56 -12.54 11.29 -7.40
C SER A 56 -11.49 10.20 -7.66
N LEU A 57 -10.22 10.60 -7.84
CA LEU A 57 -9.10 9.69 -8.02
C LEU A 57 -8.52 9.15 -6.70
N ARG A 58 -8.97 9.66 -5.55
CA ARG A 58 -8.51 9.13 -4.26
C ARG A 58 -8.95 7.67 -4.11
N PRO A 59 -8.12 6.80 -3.51
CA PRO A 59 -8.42 5.37 -3.44
C PRO A 59 -9.72 5.06 -2.68
N ASP A 60 -10.05 5.83 -1.65
CA ASP A 60 -11.27 5.67 -0.85
C ASP A 60 -12.55 5.96 -1.65
N ILE A 61 -12.49 6.89 -2.61
CA ILE A 61 -13.62 7.29 -3.45
C ILE A 61 -13.66 6.45 -4.73
N TRP A 62 -12.49 6.17 -5.31
CA TRP A 62 -12.35 5.39 -6.52
C TRP A 62 -12.95 3.98 -6.39
N VAL A 63 -12.87 3.38 -5.20
CA VAL A 63 -13.50 2.08 -4.87
C VAL A 63 -15.01 2.09 -5.10
N ALA A 64 -15.70 3.20 -4.77
CA ALA A 64 -17.15 3.29 -4.93
C ALA A 64 -17.57 3.20 -6.40
N ASN A 65 -16.72 3.68 -7.30
CA ASN A 65 -16.95 3.68 -8.75
C ASN A 65 -16.37 2.44 -9.45
N HIS A 66 -15.52 1.65 -8.78
CA HIS A 66 -14.82 0.49 -9.35
C HIS A 66 -14.82 -0.73 -8.41
N PRO A 67 -16.01 -1.27 -8.09
CA PRO A 67 -16.13 -2.40 -7.16
C PRO A 67 -15.45 -3.68 -7.69
N ASP A 68 -15.36 -3.85 -9.01
CA ASP A 68 -14.74 -5.02 -9.66
C ASP A 68 -13.23 -5.13 -9.43
N HIS A 69 -12.60 -4.05 -8.95
CA HIS A 69 -11.15 -4.00 -8.70
C HIS A 69 -10.79 -4.18 -7.22
N ILE A 70 -11.76 -4.54 -6.38
CA ILE A 70 -11.53 -4.92 -4.98
C ILE A 70 -10.98 -6.35 -4.94
N ARG A 71 -9.80 -6.51 -4.31
CA ARG A 71 -9.19 -7.83 -4.09
C ARG A 71 -9.83 -8.53 -2.90
N THR A 72 -10.93 -9.24 -3.14
CA THR A 72 -11.64 -10.01 -2.12
C THR A 72 -10.76 -11.06 -1.41
N TYR A 73 -9.81 -11.67 -2.12
CA TYR A 73 -8.91 -12.73 -1.62
C TYR A 73 -7.89 -12.29 -0.55
N ARG A 74 -7.64 -10.98 -0.35
CA ARG A 74 -6.62 -10.49 0.60
C ARG A 74 -7.05 -10.46 2.06
N LYS A 75 -8.35 -10.54 2.34
CA LYS A 75 -8.84 -10.65 3.73
C LYS A 75 -8.35 -11.95 4.37
N ASP A 76 -8.44 -13.04 3.63
CA ASP A 76 -8.00 -14.36 4.09
C ASP A 76 -6.47 -14.40 4.24
N GLU A 77 -5.72 -13.84 3.29
CA GLU A 77 -4.25 -13.78 3.36
C GLU A 77 -3.74 -12.94 4.55
N ARG A 78 -4.46 -11.87 4.93
CA ARG A 78 -4.14 -11.05 6.11
C ARG A 78 -4.47 -11.77 7.41
N ARG A 79 -5.59 -12.49 7.45
CA ARG A 79 -5.94 -13.37 8.57
C ARG A 79 -4.87 -14.44 8.77
N ASP A 80 -4.48 -15.14 7.72
CA ASP A 80 -3.45 -16.18 7.78
C ASP A 80 -2.09 -15.66 8.25
N ARG A 81 -1.69 -14.45 7.83
CA ARG A 81 -0.45 -13.83 8.34
C ARG A 81 -0.56 -13.42 9.80
N ALA A 82 -1.71 -12.90 10.23
CA ALA A 82 -1.93 -12.55 11.63
C ALA A 82 -1.85 -13.81 12.50
N ASP A 83 -2.51 -14.89 12.07
CA ASP A 83 -2.52 -16.18 12.75
C ASP A 83 -1.12 -16.79 12.83
N ARG A 84 -0.35 -16.76 11.72
CA ARG A 84 1.06 -17.17 11.73
C ARG A 84 1.91 -16.33 12.71
N LYS A 85 1.72 -15.02 12.73
CA LYS A 85 2.47 -14.11 13.61
C LYS A 85 2.12 -14.33 15.08
N GLN A 86 0.85 -14.64 15.38
CA GLN A 86 0.38 -14.94 16.71
C GLN A 86 0.95 -16.29 17.20
N ARG A 87 0.88 -17.33 16.36
CA ARG A 87 1.48 -18.65 16.64
C ARG A 87 2.98 -18.55 16.93
N THR A 88 3.74 -17.83 16.12
CA THR A 88 5.19 -17.62 16.35
C THR A 88 5.48 -16.84 17.65
N ARG A 89 4.57 -15.96 18.10
CA ARG A 89 4.72 -15.25 19.38
C ARG A 89 4.45 -16.16 20.57
N GLU A 90 3.46 -17.04 20.45
CA GLU A 90 3.12 -18.06 21.47
C GLU A 90 4.24 -19.09 21.62
N GLU A 91 4.77 -19.60 20.51
CA GLU A 91 5.95 -20.49 20.50
C GLU A 91 7.15 -19.85 21.21
N ARG A 92 7.41 -18.55 20.96
CA ARG A 92 8.48 -17.80 21.63
C ARG A 92 8.24 -17.55 23.12
N ARG A 93 6.98 -17.51 23.56
CA ARG A 93 6.63 -17.39 24.99
C ARG A 93 6.85 -18.72 25.70
N ASN A 94 6.40 -19.83 25.09
CA ASN A 94 6.56 -21.17 25.67
C ASN A 94 8.01 -21.65 25.68
N ALA A 95 8.85 -21.20 24.74
CA ALA A 95 10.28 -21.51 24.74
C ALA A 95 11.12 -20.72 25.78
N LYS A 96 10.50 -19.76 26.49
CA LYS A 96 11.16 -18.91 27.49
C LYS A 96 10.67 -19.14 28.93
N GLY A 97 9.65 -19.97 29.13
CA GLY A 97 9.18 -20.43 30.45
C GLY A 97 9.69 -21.83 30.73
#